data_AF-G0MD58-F1
#
_entry.id   AF-G0MD58-F1
#
_cell.length_a   1.000
_cell.length_b   1.000
_cell.length_c   1.000
_cell.angle_alpha   90.00
_cell.angle_beta   90.00
_cell.angle_gamma   90.00
#
_symmetry.space_group_name_H-M   'P 1'
#
loop_
_entity.id
_entity.type
_entity.pdbx_description
1 polymer ?
#
loop_
_entity_poly.entity_id
_entity_poly.type
_entity_poly.pdbx_seq_one_letter_code
_entity_poly.pdbx_strand_id
1 'polypeptide(L)'
;MDSLSLITSGPQEHFGVQWIIFISRNVENCASMCLEPEIMTTDDEPWWIIADFQVKVIGSNRYYLKEGSKRFTNFESDDKFWPLMGWNKLMDDYVNEEDKLTVEVKIRIVKMSGVYKQNLRCFDETMKLFSDLMFEVQDVKFYVAKLTTVEGILFVADIYNTPIVTGKCEKFLWKKSQRCASKLIELSSRYSLEKLKTNCISAIEHMDVPQILELTTEDSENWDAEIKDKFEKRLIELGNIYS
;
A
#
# COMPACT_ATOMS: atom_id res chain seq x y z
N MET A 1 9.41 47.52 -6.63
CA MET A 1 10.03 46.18 -6.53
C MET A 1 8.96 45.22 -6.97
N ASP A 2 9.03 44.80 -8.23
CA ASP A 2 7.98 44.01 -8.87
C ASP A 2 7.81 42.67 -8.17
N SER A 3 6.59 42.36 -7.76
CA SER A 3 6.25 41.12 -7.07
C SER A 3 6.51 39.94 -8.00
N LEU A 4 7.45 39.07 -7.63
CA LEU A 4 7.60 37.76 -8.25
C LEU A 4 6.30 36.98 -7.99
N SER A 5 5.56 36.63 -9.04
CA SER A 5 4.39 35.77 -8.91
C SER A 5 4.84 34.34 -8.64
N LEU A 6 4.41 33.77 -7.52
CA LEU A 6 4.63 32.38 -7.14
C LEU A 6 3.29 31.65 -7.12
N ILE A 7 3.18 30.60 -7.94
CA ILE A 7 2.04 29.68 -7.99
C ILE A 7 2.47 28.42 -7.24
N THR A 8 1.62 27.92 -6.35
CA THR A 8 1.87 26.72 -5.54
C THR A 8 0.69 25.76 -5.64
N SER A 9 0.96 24.46 -5.74
CA SER A 9 -0.06 23.42 -5.59
C SER A 9 -0.33 23.13 -4.11
N GLY A 10 -1.43 22.44 -3.82
CA GLY A 10 -1.55 21.72 -2.55
C GLY A 10 -0.52 20.58 -2.44
N PRO A 11 -0.16 20.14 -1.23
CA PRO A 11 0.69 18.97 -1.03
C PRO A 11 -0.01 17.69 -1.47
N GLN A 12 0.72 16.78 -2.13
CA GLN A 12 0.24 15.44 -2.49
C GLN A 12 1.23 14.36 -2.05
N GLU A 13 0.72 13.33 -1.39
CA GLU A 13 1.55 12.25 -0.88
C GLU A 13 1.91 11.24 -1.98
N HIS A 14 3.21 11.05 -2.19
CA HIS A 14 3.75 9.97 -3.00
C HIS A 14 5.02 9.40 -2.37
N PHE A 15 5.06 8.07 -2.22
CA PHE A 15 6.20 7.33 -1.69
C PHE A 15 6.59 7.71 -0.24
N GLY A 16 5.60 8.09 0.57
CA GLY A 16 5.81 8.51 1.97
C GLY A 16 6.31 9.94 2.11
N VAL A 17 6.23 10.74 1.05
CA VAL A 17 6.72 12.13 0.99
C VAL A 17 5.60 13.02 0.48
N GLN A 18 5.40 14.18 1.11
CA GLN A 18 4.49 15.20 0.61
C GLN A 18 5.21 16.01 -0.48
N TRP A 19 4.65 16.07 -1.69
CA TRP A 19 5.25 16.79 -2.80
C TRP A 19 4.42 18.03 -3.14
N ILE A 20 5.11 19.14 -3.37
CA ILE A 20 4.51 20.42 -3.76
C ILE A 20 5.14 20.89 -5.06
N ILE A 21 4.31 21.38 -5.99
CA ILE A 21 4.75 22.01 -7.23
C ILE A 21 4.78 23.53 -7.01
N PHE A 22 5.88 24.15 -7.38
CA PHE A 22 6.03 25.60 -7.42
C PHE A 22 6.32 26.06 -8.84
N ILE A 23 5.64 27.11 -9.29
CA ILE A 23 5.96 27.81 -10.55
C ILE A 23 6.16 29.29 -10.22
N SER A 24 7.30 29.84 -10.63
CA SER A 24 7.65 31.23 -10.39
C SER A 24 7.95 31.95 -11.71
N ARG A 25 7.64 33.25 -11.74
CA ARG A 25 8.11 34.16 -12.79
C ARG A 25 9.39 34.82 -12.31
N ASN A 26 10.47 34.72 -13.08
CA ASN A 26 11.70 35.46 -12.77
C ASN A 26 11.71 36.86 -13.42
N VAL A 27 12.74 37.66 -13.10
CA VAL A 27 12.91 39.03 -13.63
C VAL A 27 13.11 39.10 -15.14
N GLU A 28 13.55 38.00 -15.76
CA GLU A 28 13.72 37.87 -17.22
C GLU A 28 12.43 37.44 -17.92
N ASN A 29 11.30 37.43 -17.21
CA ASN A 29 10.01 37.01 -17.73
C ASN A 29 9.98 35.52 -18.16
N CYS A 30 10.76 34.68 -17.50
CA CYS A 30 10.73 33.23 -17.67
C CYS A 30 9.93 32.58 -16.54
N ALA A 31 9.10 31.59 -16.89
CA ALA A 31 8.50 30.68 -15.95
C ALA A 31 9.51 29.58 -15.59
N SER A 32 9.73 29.39 -14.30
CA SER A 32 10.55 28.31 -13.77
C SER A 32 9.74 27.47 -12.80
N MET A 33 10.03 26.17 -12.74
CA MET A 33 9.30 25.22 -11.89
C MET A 33 10.24 24.55 -10.90
N CYS A 34 9.72 24.25 -9.71
CA CYS A 34 10.35 23.38 -8.73
C CYS A 34 9.33 22.33 -8.28
N LEU A 35 9.83 21.14 -7.95
CA LEU A 35 9.10 20.11 -7.23
C LEU A 35 9.79 19.99 -5.87
N GLU A 36 9.11 20.32 -4.78
CA GLU A 36 9.72 20.31 -3.45
C GLU A 36 9.12 19.17 -2.62
N PRO A 37 9.96 18.23 -2.14
CA PRO A 37 9.53 17.27 -1.14
C PRO A 37 9.49 17.96 0.23
N GLU A 38 8.31 18.01 0.84
CA GLU A 38 8.14 18.36 2.23
C GLU A 38 8.39 17.10 3.08
N ILE A 39 9.52 17.13 3.79
CA ILE A 39 10.02 16.01 4.57
C ILE A 39 10.02 16.41 6.04
N MET A 40 9.33 15.61 6.86
CA MET A 40 9.39 15.71 8.31
C MET A 40 10.61 14.92 8.80
N THR A 41 11.79 15.57 8.85
CA THR A 41 12.98 15.02 9.53
C THR A 41 13.12 15.64 10.93
N THR A 42 13.83 14.97 11.82
CA THR A 42 14.55 15.68 12.90
C THR A 42 15.61 16.54 12.23
N ASP A 43 15.69 17.83 12.57
CA ASP A 43 16.38 18.88 11.80
C ASP A 43 17.86 18.60 11.44
N ASP A 44 18.49 17.60 12.07
CA ASP A 44 19.91 17.31 11.94
C ASP A 44 20.29 16.15 11.00
N GLU A 45 19.34 15.34 10.51
CA GLU A 45 19.70 14.14 9.69
C GLU A 45 19.74 14.45 8.18
N PRO A 46 20.83 14.09 7.47
CA PRO A 46 20.93 14.31 6.03
C PRO A 46 19.97 13.39 5.27
N TRP A 47 19.14 13.98 4.42
CA TRP A 47 18.26 13.24 3.53
C TRP A 47 18.55 13.58 2.08
N TRP A 48 18.27 12.62 1.20
CA TRP A 48 18.31 12.86 -0.23
C TRP A 48 17.34 11.94 -0.99
N ILE A 49 16.81 12.46 -2.10
CA ILE A 49 15.99 11.73 -3.06
C ILE A 49 16.57 12.00 -4.44
N ILE A 50 16.85 10.95 -5.22
CA ILE A 50 17.17 11.07 -6.64
C ILE A 50 15.99 10.52 -7.40
N ALA A 51 15.38 11.36 -8.23
CA ALA A 51 14.20 11.00 -8.98
C ALA A 51 14.26 11.50 -10.42
N ASP A 52 13.72 10.68 -11.30
CA ASP A 52 13.40 11.08 -12.66
C ASP A 52 11.98 11.63 -12.68
N PHE A 53 11.75 12.67 -13.47
CA PHE A 53 10.45 13.29 -13.58
C PHE A 53 10.10 13.60 -15.03
N GLN A 54 8.80 13.57 -15.30
CA GLN A 54 8.20 14.07 -16.52
C GLN A 54 7.14 15.10 -16.13
N VAL A 55 7.33 16.33 -16.58
CA VAL A 55 6.41 17.45 -16.42
C VAL A 55 5.55 17.54 -17.66
N LYS A 56 4.24 17.64 -17.48
CA LYS A 56 3.28 17.88 -18.55
C LYS A 56 2.45 19.10 -18.21
N VAL A 57 2.61 20.16 -18.99
CA VAL A 57 1.76 21.36 -18.90
C VAL A 57 0.67 21.23 -19.94
N ILE A 58 -0.60 21.34 -19.53
CA ILE A 58 -1.75 21.05 -20.36
C ILE A 58 -2.50 22.35 -20.65
N GLY A 59 -2.56 22.71 -21.93
CA GLY A 59 -3.44 23.77 -22.45
C GLY A 59 -4.66 23.16 -23.14
N SER A 60 -5.55 24.01 -23.67
CA SER A 60 -6.85 23.55 -24.20
C SER A 60 -6.75 22.53 -25.33
N ASN A 61 -5.78 22.69 -26.24
CA ASN A 61 -5.59 21.84 -27.41
C ASN A 61 -4.13 21.39 -27.62
N ARG A 62 -3.29 21.54 -26.60
CA ARG A 62 -1.85 21.22 -26.68
C ARG A 62 -1.31 20.85 -25.32
N TYR A 63 -0.16 20.22 -25.32
CA TYR A 63 0.61 20.02 -24.11
C TYR A 63 2.09 20.29 -24.35
N TYR A 64 2.80 20.65 -23.30
CA TYR A 64 4.26 20.73 -23.26
C TYR A 64 4.78 19.59 -22.38
N LEU A 65 5.81 18.89 -22.83
CA LEU A 65 6.51 17.88 -22.06
C LEU A 65 7.95 18.30 -21.78
N LYS A 66 8.38 18.09 -20.55
CA LYS A 66 9.78 18.18 -20.14
C LYS A 66 10.14 17.02 -19.25
N GLU A 67 11.25 16.37 -19.57
CA GLU A 67 11.82 15.31 -18.75
C GLU A 67 13.11 15.78 -18.10
N GLY A 68 13.44 15.18 -16.97
CA GLY A 68 14.67 15.47 -16.26
C GLY A 68 14.93 14.48 -15.14
N SER A 69 16.09 14.63 -14.53
CA SER A 69 16.48 13.92 -13.31
C SER A 69 17.00 14.96 -12.33
N LYS A 70 16.64 14.82 -11.05
CA LYS A 70 17.06 15.75 -10.01
C LYS A 70 17.35 15.03 -8.71
N ARG A 71 18.35 15.55 -8.00
CA ARG A 71 18.62 15.25 -6.60
C ARG A 71 17.97 16.33 -5.72
N PHE A 72 17.13 15.90 -4.79
CA PHE A 72 16.56 16.71 -3.72
C PHE A 72 17.30 16.37 -2.42
N THR A 73 17.67 17.36 -1.60
CA THR A 73 18.42 17.15 -0.36
C THR A 73 18.40 18.40 0.54
N ASN A 74 18.71 18.25 1.83
CA ASN A 74 18.81 19.35 2.82
C ASN A 74 20.24 19.91 3.05
N PHE A 75 21.31 19.30 2.52
CA PHE A 75 22.68 19.73 2.84
C PHE A 75 23.44 20.39 1.66
N GLU A 76 23.09 20.08 0.41
CA GLU A 76 23.70 20.67 -0.79
C GLU A 76 22.63 20.87 -1.88
N SER A 77 22.14 22.09 -2.10
CA SER A 77 21.13 22.31 -3.14
C SER A 77 21.74 22.85 -4.44
N ASP A 78 21.59 22.08 -5.52
CA ASP A 78 21.54 22.65 -6.88
C ASP A 78 20.40 23.68 -7.00
N ASP A 79 20.40 24.48 -8.07
CA ASP A 79 19.31 25.43 -8.37
C ASP A 79 17.93 24.77 -8.19
N LYS A 80 17.17 25.27 -7.19
CA LYS A 80 15.86 24.71 -6.82
C LYS A 80 14.87 24.73 -8.00
N PHE A 81 14.86 25.84 -8.74
CA PHE A 81 13.98 26.06 -9.87
C PHE A 81 14.69 25.75 -11.18
N TRP A 82 14.03 24.98 -12.05
CA TRP A 82 14.48 24.75 -13.42
C TRP A 82 13.60 25.52 -14.42
N PRO A 83 14.17 25.99 -15.55
CA PRO A 83 13.42 26.75 -16.54
C PRO A 83 12.32 25.88 -17.16
N LEU A 84 11.13 26.43 -17.35
CA LEU A 84 10.00 25.76 -17.99
C LEU A 84 9.78 26.32 -19.40
N MET A 85 9.42 27.59 -19.50
CA MET A 85 9.19 28.32 -20.76
C MET A 85 9.10 29.83 -20.50
N GLY A 86 8.98 30.66 -21.55
CA GLY A 86 8.68 32.08 -21.38
C GLY A 86 7.35 32.30 -20.68
N TRP A 87 7.27 33.25 -19.75
CA TRP A 87 6.08 33.50 -18.93
C TRP A 87 4.87 33.88 -19.78
N ASN A 88 5.03 34.80 -20.74
CA ASN A 88 3.94 35.19 -21.63
C ASN A 88 3.43 33.97 -22.41
N LYS A 89 4.34 33.11 -22.90
CA LYS A 89 3.97 31.86 -23.57
C LYS A 89 3.18 30.93 -22.65
N LEU A 90 3.58 30.80 -21.38
CA LEU A 90 2.83 30.00 -20.40
C LEU A 90 1.40 30.52 -20.25
N MET A 91 1.25 31.84 -20.09
CA MET A 91 -0.06 32.48 -19.92
C MET A 91 -0.92 32.36 -21.17
N ASP A 92 -0.37 32.65 -22.35
CA ASP A 92 -1.11 32.71 -23.60
C ASP A 92 -1.52 31.32 -24.13
N ASP A 93 -0.64 30.32 -23.99
CA ASP A 93 -0.83 29.00 -24.62
C ASP A 93 -1.40 27.93 -23.67
N TYR A 94 -1.26 28.09 -22.35
CA TYR A 94 -1.51 27.00 -21.37
C TYR A 94 -2.45 27.37 -20.22
N VAL A 95 -2.79 28.64 -20.03
CA VAL A 95 -3.88 29.03 -19.13
C VAL A 95 -5.19 28.96 -19.92
N ASN A 96 -6.19 28.30 -19.35
CA ASN A 96 -7.49 28.14 -20.02
C ASN A 96 -8.39 29.37 -19.83
N GLU A 97 -9.57 29.35 -20.45
CA GLU A 97 -10.57 30.45 -20.37
C GLU A 97 -11.11 30.70 -18.94
N GLU A 98 -10.87 29.77 -18.00
CA GLU A 98 -11.23 29.91 -16.58
C GLU A 98 -10.05 30.41 -15.72
N ASP A 99 -8.98 30.95 -16.33
CA ASP A 99 -7.75 31.36 -15.67
C ASP A 99 -7.04 30.23 -14.89
N LYS A 100 -7.20 28.97 -15.32
CA LYS A 100 -6.58 27.80 -14.70
C LYS A 100 -5.41 27.27 -15.51
N LEU A 101 -4.29 27.07 -14.82
CA LEU A 101 -3.13 26.35 -15.31
C LEU A 101 -3.17 24.90 -14.82
N THR A 102 -3.07 23.93 -15.72
CA THR A 102 -3.00 22.50 -15.35
C THR A 102 -1.60 21.95 -15.59
N VAL A 103 -0.99 21.39 -14.54
CA VAL A 103 0.33 20.76 -14.59
C VAL A 103 0.26 19.39 -13.95
N GLU A 104 0.71 18.37 -14.69
CA GLU A 104 0.88 17.01 -14.19
C GLU A 104 2.38 16.71 -14.08
N VAL A 105 2.81 16.16 -12.95
CA VAL A 105 4.19 15.70 -12.76
C VAL A 105 4.18 14.22 -12.46
N LYS A 106 4.78 13.43 -13.35
CA LYS A 106 5.04 12.01 -13.12
C LYS A 106 6.44 11.86 -12.55
N ILE A 107 6.55 11.35 -11.33
CA ILE A 107 7.82 11.12 -10.65
C ILE A 107 8.14 9.62 -10.54
N ARG A 108 9.42 9.28 -10.72
CA ARG A 108 9.99 7.96 -10.46
C ARG A 108 11.18 8.11 -9.53
N ILE A 109 11.03 7.65 -8.29
CA ILE A 109 12.15 7.61 -7.34
C ILE A 109 13.14 6.53 -7.79
N VAL A 110 14.39 6.92 -8.03
CA VAL A 110 15.48 6.03 -8.41
C VAL A 110 16.15 5.48 -7.16
N LYS A 111 16.48 6.35 -6.20
CA LYS A 111 17.02 6.00 -4.88
C LYS A 111 16.76 7.14 -3.89
N MET A 112 16.71 6.80 -2.60
CA MET A 112 16.50 7.77 -1.53
C MET A 112 17.12 7.28 -0.21
N SER A 113 17.43 8.20 0.70
CA SER A 113 17.89 7.92 2.06
C SER A 113 17.50 9.07 3.00
N GLY A 114 17.36 8.80 4.30
CA GLY A 114 17.07 9.82 5.31
C GLY A 114 15.62 10.33 5.33
N VAL A 115 14.78 9.87 4.40
CA VAL A 115 13.37 10.26 4.31
C VAL A 115 12.52 9.15 4.93
N TYR A 116 12.27 9.27 6.23
CA TYR A 116 11.48 8.32 6.99
C TYR A 116 10.12 8.94 7.32
N LYS A 117 9.03 8.29 6.92
CA LYS A 117 7.72 8.55 7.53
C LYS A 117 7.80 8.20 9.01
N GLN A 118 7.06 8.89 9.89
CA GLN A 118 6.85 8.42 11.25
C GLN A 118 6.42 6.94 11.21
N ASN A 119 7.35 6.09 11.65
CA ASN A 119 7.32 4.66 11.86
C ASN A 119 6.05 3.91 11.43
N LEU A 120 6.03 3.34 10.22
CA LEU A 120 5.15 2.20 9.88
C LEU A 120 5.56 0.91 10.62
N ARG A 121 6.67 0.94 11.35
CA ARG A 121 7.22 -0.17 12.12
C ARG A 121 7.42 0.29 13.57
N CYS A 122 6.60 -0.23 14.47
CA CYS A 122 6.81 -0.14 15.91
C CYS A 122 7.41 -1.48 16.34
N PHE A 123 8.57 -1.45 16.99
CA PHE A 123 9.21 -2.62 17.60
C PHE A 123 9.63 -2.30 19.04
N ASP A 124 9.05 -1.26 19.63
CA ASP A 124 9.35 -0.87 21.01
C ASP A 124 8.62 -1.78 22.02
N GLU A 125 8.72 -1.44 23.30
CA GLU A 125 8.14 -2.22 24.39
C GLU A 125 6.62 -2.42 24.28
N THR A 126 5.89 -1.58 23.53
CA THR A 126 4.45 -1.75 23.30
C THR A 126 4.15 -3.03 22.51
N MET A 127 5.09 -3.50 21.68
CA MET A 127 4.95 -4.73 20.89
C MET A 127 5.32 -5.99 21.65
N LYS A 128 5.77 -5.87 22.91
CA LYS A 128 6.18 -7.01 23.73
C LYS A 128 5.10 -8.08 23.88
N LEU A 129 3.83 -7.68 23.93
CA LEU A 129 2.70 -8.63 24.06
C LEU A 129 2.54 -9.56 22.85
N PHE A 130 2.98 -9.11 21.67
CA PHE A 130 2.76 -9.81 20.41
C PHE A 130 4.05 -10.40 19.84
N SER A 131 5.16 -10.26 20.56
CA SER A 131 6.49 -10.60 20.07
C SER A 131 7.03 -11.83 20.76
N ASP A 132 7.51 -12.77 19.95
CA ASP A 132 8.13 -14.00 20.44
C ASP A 132 9.63 -13.81 20.72
N LEU A 133 10.23 -12.76 20.17
CA LEU A 133 11.67 -12.49 20.21
C LEU A 133 11.93 -11.02 20.57
N MET A 134 13.02 -10.79 21.28
CA MET A 134 13.56 -9.46 21.56
C MET A 134 15.03 -9.43 21.12
N PHE A 135 15.38 -8.47 20.26
CA PHE A 135 16.75 -8.19 19.85
C PHE A 135 17.24 -6.92 20.54
N GLU A 136 18.45 -6.96 21.09
CA GLU A 136 19.09 -5.77 21.65
C GLU A 136 20.27 -5.37 20.77
N VAL A 137 20.25 -4.13 20.28
CA VAL A 137 21.30 -3.58 19.42
C VAL A 137 21.64 -2.19 19.96
N GLN A 138 22.89 -2.00 20.40
CA GLN A 138 23.34 -0.72 20.96
C GLN A 138 22.40 -0.18 22.05
N ASP A 139 22.04 -1.05 23.01
CA ASP A 139 21.11 -0.77 24.13
C ASP A 139 19.66 -0.44 23.72
N VAL A 140 19.30 -0.61 22.44
CA VAL A 140 17.92 -0.48 21.94
C VAL A 140 17.29 -1.86 21.78
N LYS A 141 16.12 -2.06 22.40
CA LYS A 141 15.35 -3.32 22.34
C LYS A 141 14.32 -3.29 21.22
N PHE A 142 14.30 -4.34 20.42
CA PHE A 142 13.38 -4.57 19.31
C PHE A 142 12.56 -5.82 19.56
N TYR A 143 11.26 -5.66 19.77
CA TYR A 143 10.31 -6.75 19.97
C TYR A 143 9.73 -7.17 18.62
N VAL A 144 10.00 -8.41 18.22
CA VAL A 144 9.65 -8.95 16.90
C VAL A 144 8.84 -10.25 17.04
N ALA A 145 7.71 -10.31 16.33
CA ALA A 145 6.91 -11.53 16.18
C ALA A 145 7.46 -12.37 15.03
N LYS A 146 7.72 -13.66 15.27
CA LYS A 146 8.16 -14.57 14.21
C LYS A 146 6.93 -15.20 13.55
N LEU A 147 6.24 -14.42 12.72
CA LEU A 147 5.06 -14.89 11.98
C LEU A 147 5.47 -15.74 10.77
N THR A 148 5.92 -16.98 11.00
CA THR A 148 6.32 -17.90 9.92
C THR A 148 5.17 -18.68 9.30
N THR A 149 4.00 -18.68 9.96
CA THR A 149 2.82 -19.43 9.52
C THR A 149 1.73 -18.48 9.06
N VAL A 150 0.88 -18.96 8.14
CA VAL A 150 -0.27 -18.19 7.67
C VAL A 150 -1.27 -17.94 8.81
N GLU A 151 -1.34 -18.84 9.78
CA GLU A 151 -2.15 -18.68 10.99
C GLU A 151 -1.68 -17.52 11.87
N GLY A 152 -0.36 -17.38 12.07
CA GLY A 152 0.17 -16.24 12.82
C GLY A 152 -0.11 -14.92 12.10
N ILE A 153 0.03 -14.91 10.76
CA ILE A 153 -0.32 -13.73 9.96
C ILE A 153 -1.81 -13.41 10.05
N LEU A 154 -2.67 -14.42 10.00
CA LEU A 154 -4.13 -14.27 10.12
C LEU A 154 -4.55 -13.74 11.50
N PHE A 155 -3.94 -14.24 12.57
CA PHE A 155 -4.19 -13.75 13.94
C PHE A 155 -3.91 -12.26 14.07
N VAL A 156 -2.74 -11.81 13.60
CA VAL A 156 -2.42 -10.38 13.61
C VAL A 156 -3.33 -9.62 12.65
N ALA A 157 -3.64 -10.19 11.49
CA ALA A 157 -4.50 -9.52 10.52
C ALA A 157 -5.91 -9.28 11.04
N ASP A 158 -6.44 -10.21 11.84
CA ASP A 158 -7.73 -10.15 12.51
C ASP A 158 -7.73 -9.07 13.62
N ILE A 159 -6.73 -9.09 14.51
CA ILE A 159 -6.58 -8.08 15.58
C ILE A 159 -6.57 -6.65 15.03
N TYR A 160 -5.81 -6.43 13.96
CA TYR A 160 -5.65 -5.09 13.37
C TYR A 160 -6.64 -4.80 12.24
N ASN A 161 -7.62 -5.68 12.00
CA ASN A 161 -8.61 -5.58 10.94
C ASN A 161 -7.99 -5.16 9.59
N THR A 162 -7.08 -6.00 9.06
CA THR A 162 -6.31 -5.71 7.85
C THR A 162 -6.79 -6.54 6.65
N PRO A 163 -7.89 -6.16 5.98
CA PRO A 163 -8.56 -6.99 4.98
C PRO A 163 -7.68 -7.33 3.76
N ILE A 164 -6.68 -6.49 3.47
CA ILE A 164 -5.71 -6.75 2.39
C ILE A 164 -4.84 -7.96 2.72
N VAL A 165 -4.37 -8.06 3.97
CA VAL A 165 -3.55 -9.19 4.43
C VAL A 165 -4.42 -10.45 4.47
N THR A 166 -5.62 -10.35 5.07
CA THR A 166 -6.62 -11.41 5.10
C THR A 166 -6.89 -11.97 3.71
N GLY A 167 -7.19 -11.11 2.72
CA GLY A 167 -7.45 -11.53 1.34
C GLY A 167 -6.26 -12.20 0.65
N LYS A 168 -5.02 -11.82 1.00
CA LYS A 168 -3.81 -12.52 0.52
C LYS A 168 -3.67 -13.89 1.17
N CYS A 169 -3.93 -14.00 2.47
CA CYS A 169 -3.91 -15.27 3.20
C CYS A 169 -4.98 -16.23 2.67
N GLU A 170 -6.21 -15.77 2.42
CA GLU A 170 -7.26 -16.57 1.77
C GLU A 170 -6.81 -17.15 0.43
N LYS A 171 -6.24 -16.30 -0.43
CA LYS A 171 -5.74 -16.72 -1.74
C LYS A 171 -4.62 -17.75 -1.62
N PHE A 172 -3.72 -17.58 -0.65
CA PHE A 172 -2.65 -18.54 -0.39
C PHE A 172 -3.19 -19.87 0.14
N LEU A 173 -4.07 -19.82 1.14
CA LEU A 173 -4.73 -20.98 1.75
C LEU A 173 -5.41 -21.82 0.67
N TRP A 174 -6.22 -21.20 -0.17
CA TRP A 174 -6.93 -21.91 -1.22
C TRP A 174 -6.02 -22.45 -2.34
N LYS A 175 -5.08 -21.64 -2.84
CA LYS A 175 -4.36 -21.97 -4.10
C LYS A 175 -3.00 -22.63 -3.90
N LYS A 176 -2.39 -22.51 -2.72
CA LYS A 176 -0.97 -22.84 -2.54
C LYS A 176 -0.65 -23.64 -1.28
N SER A 177 -1.51 -23.62 -0.27
CA SER A 177 -1.16 -24.18 1.05
C SER A 177 -1.05 -25.70 1.09
N GLN A 178 -1.66 -26.41 0.13
CA GLN A 178 -1.75 -27.88 0.10
C GLN A 178 -2.34 -28.48 1.40
N ARG A 179 -3.13 -27.68 2.15
CA ARG A 179 -3.81 -28.12 3.37
C ARG A 179 -5.04 -28.96 3.03
N CYS A 180 -5.37 -29.92 3.90
CA CYS A 180 -6.62 -30.68 3.80
C CYS A 180 -7.85 -29.78 3.99
N ALA A 181 -9.01 -30.22 3.49
CA ALA A 181 -10.26 -29.46 3.54
C ALA A 181 -10.67 -29.12 4.97
N SER A 182 -10.52 -30.06 5.92
CA SER A 182 -10.79 -29.86 7.34
C SER A 182 -10.04 -28.63 7.88
N LYS A 183 -8.73 -28.54 7.61
CA LYS A 183 -7.92 -27.41 8.08
C LYS A 183 -8.29 -26.09 7.42
N LEU A 184 -8.71 -26.10 6.16
CA LEU A 184 -9.18 -24.89 5.46
C LEU A 184 -10.50 -24.39 6.06
N ILE A 185 -11.43 -25.30 6.36
CA ILE A 185 -12.72 -24.99 7.00
C ILE A 185 -12.51 -24.40 8.39
N GLU A 186 -11.67 -25.04 9.21
CA GLU A 186 -11.31 -24.56 10.56
C GLU A 186 -10.77 -23.12 10.51
N LEU A 187 -9.79 -22.86 9.63
CA LEU A 187 -9.19 -21.53 9.48
C LEU A 187 -10.18 -20.50 8.93
N SER A 188 -11.05 -20.91 7.99
CA SER A 188 -12.04 -20.01 7.41
C SER A 188 -13.09 -19.57 8.43
N SER A 189 -13.49 -20.47 9.33
CA SER A 189 -14.43 -20.18 10.40
C SER A 189 -13.78 -19.33 11.49
N ARG A 190 -12.57 -19.72 11.94
CA ARG A 190 -11.87 -19.04 13.05
C ARG A 190 -11.55 -17.58 12.77
N TYR A 191 -11.17 -17.25 11.53
CA TYR A 191 -10.74 -15.90 11.13
C TYR A 191 -11.73 -15.20 10.20
N SER A 192 -12.98 -15.67 10.15
CA SER A 192 -14.06 -15.08 9.32
C SER A 192 -13.63 -14.80 7.86
N LEU A 193 -13.03 -15.82 7.23
CA LEU A 193 -12.48 -15.72 5.88
C LEU A 193 -13.56 -15.99 4.83
N GLU A 194 -14.37 -14.98 4.52
CA GLU A 194 -15.56 -15.14 3.67
C GLU A 194 -15.31 -15.75 2.29
N LYS A 195 -14.20 -15.38 1.62
CA LYS A 195 -13.90 -15.94 0.29
C LYS A 195 -13.43 -17.37 0.41
N LEU A 196 -12.63 -17.68 1.44
CA LEU A 196 -12.21 -19.06 1.68
C LEU A 196 -13.39 -19.94 2.08
N LYS A 197 -14.27 -19.44 2.97
CA LYS A 197 -15.50 -20.09 3.40
C LYS A 197 -16.39 -20.43 2.21
N THR A 198 -16.64 -19.48 1.33
CA THR A 198 -17.40 -19.69 0.09
C THR A 198 -16.80 -20.81 -0.77
N ASN A 199 -15.48 -20.80 -0.95
CA ASN A 199 -14.79 -21.85 -1.71
C ASN A 199 -14.90 -23.23 -1.03
N CYS A 200 -14.79 -23.29 0.31
CA CYS A 200 -14.95 -24.52 1.08
C CYS A 200 -16.37 -25.08 0.94
N ILE A 201 -17.40 -24.24 1.06
CA ILE A 201 -18.81 -24.62 0.89
C ILE A 201 -19.04 -25.20 -0.51
N SER A 202 -18.54 -24.54 -1.57
CA SER A 202 -18.65 -25.06 -2.94
C SER A 202 -17.91 -26.39 -3.14
N ALA A 203 -16.82 -26.62 -2.39
CA ALA A 203 -16.07 -27.87 -2.50
C ALA A 203 -16.82 -29.05 -1.85
N ILE A 204 -17.47 -28.81 -0.72
CA ILE A 204 -18.24 -29.83 0.02
C ILE A 204 -19.33 -30.45 -0.87
N GLU A 205 -19.99 -29.66 -1.72
CA GLU A 205 -21.02 -30.13 -2.66
C GLU A 205 -20.53 -31.24 -3.60
N HIS A 206 -19.23 -31.30 -3.85
CA HIS A 206 -18.62 -32.21 -4.82
C HIS A 206 -17.77 -33.31 -4.19
N MET A 207 -17.70 -33.37 -2.85
CA MET A 207 -16.92 -34.40 -2.15
C MET A 207 -17.59 -35.77 -2.23
N ASP A 208 -16.76 -36.81 -2.24
CA ASP A 208 -17.16 -38.22 -2.15
C ASP A 208 -17.16 -38.74 -0.70
N VAL A 209 -17.57 -39.99 -0.50
CA VAL A 209 -17.70 -40.59 0.84
C VAL A 209 -16.38 -40.56 1.64
N PRO A 210 -15.23 -40.97 1.08
CA PRO A 210 -13.95 -40.87 1.80
C PRO A 210 -13.60 -39.46 2.24
N GLN A 211 -13.78 -38.46 1.37
CA GLN A 211 -13.48 -37.05 1.68
C GLN A 211 -14.41 -36.48 2.75
N ILE A 212 -15.70 -36.80 2.69
CA ILE A 212 -16.70 -36.38 3.68
C ILE A 212 -16.45 -37.06 5.04
N LEU A 213 -15.99 -38.30 5.08
CA LEU A 213 -15.61 -38.96 6.33
C LEU A 213 -14.32 -38.41 6.94
N GLU A 214 -13.38 -37.91 6.13
CA GLU A 214 -12.18 -37.23 6.66
C GLU A 214 -12.54 -35.93 7.41
N LEU A 215 -13.67 -35.32 7.08
CA LEU A 215 -14.20 -34.13 7.74
C LEU A 215 -14.85 -34.40 9.11
N THR A 216 -15.23 -35.64 9.43
CA THR A 216 -15.96 -35.98 10.66
C THR A 216 -15.09 -36.03 11.93
N THR A 217 -14.00 -35.26 12.01
CA THR A 217 -13.16 -35.20 13.22
C THR A 217 -13.80 -34.33 14.32
N GLU A 218 -13.32 -34.47 15.55
CA GLU A 218 -13.78 -33.81 16.80
C GLU A 218 -13.88 -32.26 16.75
N ASP A 219 -13.48 -31.61 15.64
CA ASP A 219 -13.46 -30.15 15.47
C ASP A 219 -14.72 -29.55 14.83
N SER A 220 -15.71 -30.37 14.44
CA SER A 220 -16.94 -29.88 13.79
C SER A 220 -17.81 -29.00 14.69
N GLU A 221 -17.65 -29.07 16.02
CA GLU A 221 -18.41 -28.25 16.97
C GLU A 221 -18.21 -26.74 16.76
N ASN A 222 -17.04 -26.33 16.27
CA ASN A 222 -16.68 -24.92 16.09
C ASN A 222 -16.89 -24.40 14.67
N TRP A 223 -17.49 -25.20 13.78
CA TRP A 223 -17.76 -24.75 12.43
C TRP A 223 -18.90 -23.75 12.39
N ASP A 224 -18.77 -22.82 11.45
CA ASP A 224 -19.85 -21.91 11.08
C ASP A 224 -21.13 -22.68 10.70
N ALA A 225 -22.28 -22.15 11.10
CA ALA A 225 -23.58 -22.79 10.90
C ALA A 225 -23.88 -23.12 9.43
N GLU A 226 -23.41 -22.28 8.50
CA GLU A 226 -23.61 -22.49 7.06
C GLU A 226 -22.79 -23.69 6.54
N ILE A 227 -21.56 -23.85 7.05
CA ILE A 227 -20.71 -24.99 6.69
C ILE A 227 -21.31 -26.27 7.26
N LYS A 228 -21.79 -26.24 8.51
CA LYS A 228 -22.46 -27.38 9.16
C LYS A 228 -23.69 -27.84 8.37
N ASP A 229 -24.60 -26.92 8.05
CA ASP A 229 -25.81 -27.22 7.27
C ASP A 229 -25.46 -27.84 5.91
N LYS A 230 -24.45 -27.30 5.22
CA LYS A 230 -24.02 -27.83 3.93
C LYS A 230 -23.44 -29.25 4.06
N PHE A 231 -22.62 -29.47 5.07
CA PHE A 231 -22.00 -30.75 5.35
C PHE A 231 -23.04 -31.84 5.68
N GLU A 232 -23.99 -31.53 6.56
CA GLU A 232 -25.08 -32.44 6.95
C GLU A 232 -25.96 -32.83 5.76
N LYS A 233 -26.33 -31.86 4.91
CA LYS A 233 -27.06 -32.14 3.67
C LYS A 233 -26.31 -33.11 2.77
N ARG A 234 -25.00 -32.89 2.59
CA ARG A 234 -24.17 -33.75 1.75
C ARG A 234 -24.03 -35.16 2.30
N LEU A 235 -23.92 -35.32 3.63
CA LEU A 235 -23.91 -36.62 4.29
C LEU A 235 -25.19 -37.42 4.00
N ILE A 236 -26.36 -36.78 4.12
CA ILE A 236 -27.66 -37.41 3.86
C ILE A 236 -27.79 -37.81 2.39
N GLU A 237 -27.40 -36.93 1.46
CA GLU A 237 -27.39 -37.22 0.02
C GLU A 237 -26.57 -38.48 -0.29
N LEU A 238 -25.36 -38.58 0.25
CA LEU A 238 -24.50 -39.74 0.05
C LEU A 238 -25.08 -40.99 0.72
N GLY A 239 -25.63 -40.88 1.93
CA GLY A 239 -26.28 -42.01 2.63
C GLY A 239 -27.41 -42.65 1.83
N ASN A 240 -28.24 -41.84 1.14
CA ASN A 240 -29.33 -42.32 0.29
C ASN A 240 -28.86 -42.95 -1.04
N ILE A 241 -27.65 -42.62 -1.50
CA ILE A 241 -27.07 -43.20 -2.73
C ILE A 241 -26.54 -44.62 -2.49
N TYR A 242 -26.12 -44.93 -1.26
CA TYR A 242 -25.46 -46.19 -0.91
C TYR A 242 -26.30 -47.11 0.01
N SER A 243 -27.56 -46.75 0.30
CA SER A 243 -28.57 -47.58 1.00
C SER A 243 -29.40 -48.42 0.05
#